data_AF-A0A7E5WVX8-F1
#
_entry.id   AF-A0A7E5WVX8-F1
#
_cell.length_a   1.000
_cell.length_b   1.000
_cell.length_c   1.000
_cell.angle_alpha   90.00
_cell.angle_beta   90.00
_cell.angle_gamma   90.00
#
_symmetry.space_group_name_H-M   'P 1'
#
loop_
_entity.id
_entity.type
_entity.pdbx_description
1 polymer ?
#
loop_
_entity_poly.entity_id
_entity_poly.type
_entity_poly.pdbx_seq_one_letter_code
_entity_poly.pdbx_strand_id
1 'polypeptide(L)'
;MILRMMSFCVFLFFLFSFNQVLCYEVPKAKLEAIYPKGLRVSIPDDHYSIFAFHGKLNEEMNGLEAGQWSRDITKPKNGRWTFRDRNVKLHLGDTVYYWTFIIKDGLGYREDNGQWTVTRYVDEAGNPVGPNGEPITPRPESLPPAAASPMDIEDNVQYPCELSVSKVNVPGFVCQGQLLFEDHFNASIAKGKVWTPENKFVGEPDFPFNMYLQDTSVTVEDGKLSIKPVTLESIYGENFARQTLDINAR
;
A
#
# COMPACT_ATOMS: atom_id res chain seq x y z
N MET A 1 -7.59 58.53 5.06
CA MET A 1 -8.02 57.77 3.87
C MET A 1 -6.96 56.77 3.40
N ILE A 2 -5.68 57.17 3.33
CA ILE A 2 -4.54 56.34 2.87
C ILE A 2 -4.29 55.09 3.75
N LEU A 3 -4.41 55.20 5.08
CA LEU A 3 -4.20 54.07 6.01
C LEU A 3 -5.25 52.95 5.86
N ARG A 4 -6.48 53.28 5.43
CA ARG A 4 -7.54 52.30 5.17
C ARG A 4 -7.34 51.55 3.84
N MET A 5 -6.72 52.20 2.85
CA MET A 5 -6.37 51.57 1.56
C MET A 5 -5.23 50.56 1.69
N MET A 6 -4.21 50.85 2.52
CA MET A 6 -3.10 49.92 2.76
C MET A 6 -3.58 48.64 3.49
N SER A 7 -4.47 48.77 4.48
CA SER A 7 -5.02 47.62 5.19
C SER A 7 -5.87 46.71 4.29
N PHE A 8 -6.56 47.27 3.29
CA PHE A 8 -7.36 46.52 2.33
C PHE A 8 -6.49 45.77 1.31
N CYS A 9 -5.37 46.36 0.88
CA CYS A 9 -4.41 45.72 -0.03
C CYS A 9 -3.66 44.55 0.64
N VAL A 10 -3.32 44.67 1.92
CA VAL A 10 -2.68 43.57 2.69
C VAL A 10 -3.64 42.40 2.89
N PHE A 11 -4.93 42.68 3.12
CA PHE A 11 -5.96 41.64 3.27
C PHE A 11 -6.24 40.90 1.93
N LEU A 12 -6.23 41.61 0.80
CA LEU A 12 -6.36 41.01 -0.53
C LEU A 12 -5.14 40.15 -0.93
N PHE A 13 -3.93 40.54 -0.52
CA PHE A 13 -2.72 39.73 -0.71
C PHE A 13 -2.73 38.45 0.15
N PHE A 14 -3.28 38.52 1.37
CA PHE A 14 -3.43 37.34 2.23
C PHE A 14 -4.48 36.34 1.70
N LEU A 15 -5.53 36.82 1.05
CA LEU A 15 -6.58 35.97 0.45
C LEU A 15 -6.14 35.24 -0.82
N PHE A 16 -5.14 35.76 -1.54
CA PHE A 16 -4.59 35.12 -2.76
C PHE A 16 -3.50 34.07 -2.49
N SER A 17 -3.08 33.89 -1.23
CA SER A 17 -1.93 33.04 -0.87
C SER A 17 -2.31 31.60 -0.50
N PHE A 18 -3.60 31.25 -0.46
CA PHE A 18 -4.06 29.87 -0.33
C PHE A 18 -4.12 29.19 -1.71
N ASN A 19 -2.96 28.98 -2.34
CA ASN A 19 -2.87 27.97 -3.39
C ASN A 19 -2.98 26.60 -2.70
N GLN A 20 -4.18 26.02 -2.76
CA GLN A 20 -4.40 24.62 -2.41
C GLN A 20 -3.50 23.79 -3.33
N VAL A 21 -2.42 23.23 -2.80
CA VAL A 21 -1.60 22.26 -3.54
C VAL A 21 -2.45 20.99 -3.66
N LEU A 22 -3.14 20.84 -4.79
CA LEU A 22 -3.76 19.59 -5.19
C LEU A 22 -2.63 18.59 -5.50
N CYS A 23 -2.25 17.78 -4.53
CA CYS A 23 -1.37 16.65 -4.76
C CYS A 23 -2.15 15.58 -5.54
N TYR A 24 -1.63 15.17 -6.70
CA TYR A 24 -2.24 14.09 -7.48
C TYR A 24 -1.86 12.74 -6.87
N GLU A 25 -2.85 11.90 -6.59
CA GLU A 25 -2.63 10.55 -6.06
C GLU A 25 -2.73 9.51 -7.18
N VAL A 26 -1.75 8.61 -7.26
CA VAL A 26 -1.72 7.54 -8.27
C VAL A 26 -2.80 6.51 -7.96
N PRO A 27 -3.61 6.09 -8.95
CA PRO A 27 -4.59 5.04 -8.73
C PRO A 27 -3.90 3.71 -8.40
N LYS A 28 -4.47 3.00 -7.43
CA LYS A 28 -4.06 1.63 -7.09
C LYS A 28 -4.17 0.69 -8.29
N ALA A 29 -3.12 -0.07 -8.56
CA ALA A 29 -3.11 -1.04 -9.63
C ALA A 29 -4.03 -2.23 -9.33
N LYS A 30 -4.83 -2.64 -10.32
CA LYS A 30 -5.61 -3.89 -10.27
C LYS A 30 -4.78 -5.02 -10.86
N LEU A 31 -4.46 -6.03 -10.05
CA LEU A 31 -3.76 -7.24 -10.47
C LEU A 31 -4.73 -8.43 -10.53
N GLU A 32 -4.57 -9.26 -11.57
CA GLU A 32 -5.42 -10.41 -11.84
C GLU A 32 -4.57 -11.60 -12.31
N ALA A 33 -4.76 -12.76 -11.68
CA ALA A 33 -4.19 -14.02 -12.16
C ALA A 33 -5.13 -14.62 -13.21
N ILE A 34 -4.63 -14.80 -14.44
CA ILE A 34 -5.41 -15.32 -15.55
C ILE A 34 -5.26 -16.84 -15.61
N TYR A 35 -6.36 -17.57 -15.69
CA TYR A 35 -6.33 -19.02 -15.94
C TYR A 35 -6.16 -19.32 -17.44
N PRO A 36 -5.39 -20.37 -17.83
CA PRO A 36 -4.60 -21.28 -16.98
C PRO A 36 -3.26 -20.70 -16.55
N LYS A 37 -2.86 -19.57 -17.13
CA LYS A 37 -1.63 -18.86 -16.80
C LYS A 37 -1.70 -17.40 -17.23
N GLY A 38 -1.04 -16.57 -16.47
CA GLY A 38 -0.73 -15.20 -16.81
C GLY A 38 -1.04 -14.20 -15.70
N LEU A 39 -0.43 -13.03 -15.83
CA LEU A 39 -0.68 -11.87 -15.00
C LEU A 39 -1.25 -10.74 -15.87
N ARG A 40 -2.27 -10.05 -15.38
CA ARG A 40 -2.76 -8.78 -15.92
C ARG A 40 -2.72 -7.73 -14.83
N VAL A 41 -2.08 -6.59 -15.11
CA VAL A 41 -2.05 -5.43 -14.22
C VAL A 41 -2.62 -4.23 -14.95
N SER A 42 -3.55 -3.50 -14.33
CA SER A 42 -4.17 -2.34 -14.97
C SER A 42 -4.54 -1.21 -14.03
N ILE A 43 -4.52 0.02 -14.56
CA ILE A 43 -5.04 1.22 -13.91
C ILE A 43 -6.05 1.91 -14.85
N PRO A 44 -7.04 2.65 -14.32
CA PRO A 44 -7.91 3.49 -15.15
C PRO A 44 -7.09 4.57 -15.87
N ASP A 45 -7.47 4.89 -17.10
CA ASP A 45 -6.89 6.02 -17.80
C ASP A 45 -7.45 7.34 -17.25
N ASP A 46 -6.55 8.30 -17.04
CA ASP A 46 -6.83 9.67 -16.58
C ASP A 46 -5.82 10.61 -17.27
N HIS A 47 -5.72 10.43 -18.59
CA HIS A 47 -4.89 11.22 -19.51
C HIS A 47 -3.39 11.16 -19.20
N TYR A 48 -2.89 9.98 -18.86
CA TYR A 48 -1.44 9.77 -18.72
C TYR A 48 -0.75 9.75 -20.08
N SER A 49 0.56 9.93 -20.08
CA SER A 49 1.41 9.73 -21.25
C SER A 49 2.17 8.39 -21.21
N ILE A 50 2.43 7.87 -20.00
CA ILE A 50 3.11 6.60 -19.77
C ILE A 50 2.50 5.94 -18.52
N PHE A 51 2.42 4.61 -18.53
CA PHE A 51 2.29 3.75 -17.35
C PHE A 51 3.40 2.71 -17.37
N ALA A 52 4.17 2.58 -16.29
CA ALA A 52 5.19 1.56 -16.12
C ALA A 52 4.84 0.65 -14.94
N PHE A 53 5.08 -0.64 -15.12
CA PHE A 53 4.90 -1.65 -14.09
C PHE A 53 6.22 -2.37 -13.83
N HIS A 54 6.59 -2.42 -12.54
CA HIS A 54 7.79 -3.09 -12.05
C HIS A 54 7.40 -4.05 -10.93
N GLY A 55 7.82 -5.31 -10.99
CA GLY A 55 7.47 -6.25 -9.92
C GLY A 55 8.21 -7.58 -9.94
N LYS A 56 8.10 -8.30 -8.83
CA LYS A 56 8.71 -9.62 -8.58
C LYS A 56 7.69 -10.57 -7.95
N LEU A 57 7.80 -11.85 -8.29
CA LEU A 57 6.98 -12.91 -7.71
C LEU A 57 7.68 -13.48 -6.47
N ASN A 58 6.96 -13.53 -5.35
CA ASN A 58 7.36 -14.12 -4.06
C ASN A 58 8.68 -13.58 -3.49
N GLU A 59 9.09 -12.39 -3.91
CA GLU A 59 10.31 -11.73 -3.45
C GLU A 59 10.05 -10.22 -3.37
N GLU A 60 10.37 -9.62 -2.23
CA GLU A 60 10.21 -8.19 -2.00
C GLU A 60 11.04 -7.33 -2.97
N MET A 61 10.57 -6.12 -3.22
CA MET A 61 11.26 -5.11 -4.01
C MET A 61 12.26 -4.36 -3.14
N ASN A 62 13.52 -4.26 -3.58
CA ASN A 62 14.49 -3.37 -2.94
C ASN A 62 14.39 -1.94 -3.53
N GLY A 63 13.53 -1.12 -2.95
CA GLY A 63 13.26 0.24 -3.43
C GLY A 63 12.66 0.24 -4.85
N LEU A 64 13.17 1.12 -5.71
CA LEU A 64 12.72 1.27 -7.10
C LEU A 64 13.51 0.39 -8.09
N GLU A 65 13.84 -0.83 -7.67
CA GLU A 65 14.50 -1.79 -8.56
C GLU A 65 13.60 -2.18 -9.74
N ALA A 66 14.22 -2.60 -10.84
CA ALA A 66 13.48 -2.94 -12.05
C ALA A 66 12.52 -4.13 -11.88
N GLY A 67 12.89 -5.12 -11.05
CA GLY A 67 12.13 -6.35 -10.85
C GLY A 67 12.24 -7.37 -12.00
N GLN A 68 11.51 -8.47 -11.87
CA GLN A 68 11.38 -9.52 -12.90
C GLN A 68 10.52 -9.04 -14.07
N TRP A 69 9.42 -8.35 -13.75
CA TRP A 69 8.62 -7.60 -14.71
C TRP A 69 9.07 -6.15 -14.68
N SER A 70 9.40 -5.60 -15.85
CA SER A 70 9.83 -4.21 -16.02
C SER A 70 9.43 -3.76 -17.42
N ARG A 71 8.31 -3.04 -17.53
CA ARG A 71 7.73 -2.63 -18.81
C ARG A 71 7.02 -1.30 -18.76
N ASP A 72 7.29 -0.49 -19.78
CA ASP A 72 6.55 0.72 -20.11
C ASP A 72 5.41 0.39 -21.09
N ILE A 73 4.24 0.94 -20.78
CA ILE A 73 3.04 0.91 -21.58
C ILE A 73 2.85 2.34 -22.04
N THR A 74 2.79 2.54 -23.36
CA THR A 74 2.80 3.88 -23.97
C THR A 74 1.44 4.33 -24.48
N LYS A 75 0.42 3.45 -24.44
CA LYS A 75 -0.95 3.74 -24.88
C LYS A 75 -1.98 2.98 -24.06
N PRO A 76 -3.08 3.62 -23.62
CA PRO A 76 -4.20 2.92 -23.02
C PRO A 76 -5.00 2.18 -24.09
N LYS A 77 -5.75 1.16 -23.66
CA LYS A 77 -6.73 0.45 -24.48
C LYS A 77 -8.02 0.34 -23.68
N ASN A 78 -9.15 0.66 -24.30
CA ASN A 78 -10.48 0.60 -23.68
C ASN A 78 -10.54 1.32 -22.31
N GLY A 79 -9.96 2.53 -22.25
CA GLY A 79 -9.97 3.36 -21.04
C GLY A 79 -9.07 2.89 -19.90
N ARG A 80 -8.14 1.96 -20.16
CA ARG A 80 -7.20 1.45 -19.15
C ARG A 80 -5.78 1.31 -19.70
N TRP A 81 -4.80 1.53 -18.84
CA TRP A 81 -3.41 1.14 -19.09
C TRP A 81 -3.23 -0.27 -18.60
N THR A 82 -2.61 -1.15 -19.39
CA THR A 82 -2.57 -2.58 -19.07
C THR A 82 -1.23 -3.20 -19.42
N PHE A 83 -0.58 -3.75 -18.39
CA PHE A 83 0.50 -4.70 -18.52
C PHE A 83 -0.07 -6.12 -18.59
N ARG A 84 0.52 -6.98 -19.42
CA ARG A 84 0.10 -8.38 -19.58
C ARG A 84 1.31 -9.29 -19.79
N ASP A 85 1.49 -10.26 -18.90
CA ASP A 85 2.39 -11.40 -19.10
C ASP A 85 1.56 -12.68 -19.27
N ARG A 86 1.54 -13.23 -20.49
CA ARG A 86 0.77 -14.43 -20.83
C ARG A 86 1.45 -15.75 -20.43
N ASN A 87 2.67 -15.70 -19.91
CA ASN A 87 3.52 -16.89 -19.72
C ASN A 87 3.68 -17.28 -18.25
N VAL A 88 3.67 -16.31 -17.32
CA VAL A 88 3.78 -16.61 -15.88
C VAL A 88 2.66 -17.55 -15.43
N LYS A 89 3.04 -18.60 -14.71
CA LYS A 89 2.09 -19.46 -13.99
C LYS A 89 2.06 -18.99 -12.54
N LEU A 90 0.92 -18.46 -12.13
CA LEU A 90 0.68 -18.02 -10.77
C LEU A 90 -0.09 -19.11 -10.03
N HIS A 91 0.22 -19.28 -8.75
CA HIS A 91 -0.45 -20.19 -7.84
C HIS A 91 -1.20 -19.43 -6.76
N LEU A 92 -2.23 -20.05 -6.18
CA LEU A 92 -2.93 -19.48 -5.03
C LEU A 92 -1.94 -19.32 -3.86
N GLY A 93 -1.93 -18.14 -3.25
CA GLY A 93 -1.00 -17.77 -2.19
C GLY A 93 0.30 -17.12 -2.69
N ASP A 94 0.60 -17.16 -4.00
CA ASP A 94 1.72 -16.38 -4.54
C ASP A 94 1.48 -14.89 -4.32
N THR A 95 2.56 -14.15 -4.04
CA THR A 95 2.51 -12.71 -3.79
C THR A 95 3.38 -11.97 -4.79
N VAL A 96 2.80 -10.99 -5.47
CA VAL A 96 3.52 -10.04 -6.34
C VAL A 96 3.84 -8.80 -5.54
N TYR A 97 5.12 -8.48 -5.42
CA TYR A 97 5.61 -7.22 -4.88
C TYR A 97 5.94 -6.31 -6.05
N TYR A 98 5.50 -5.05 -6.00
CA TYR A 98 5.57 -4.17 -7.16
C TYR A 98 5.59 -2.69 -6.80
N TRP A 99 5.96 -1.88 -7.78
CA TRP A 99 5.68 -0.46 -7.82
C TRP A 99 5.20 -0.08 -9.23
N THR A 100 4.43 1.00 -9.32
CA THR A 100 3.99 1.53 -10.62
C THR A 100 4.41 2.98 -10.78
N PHE A 101 4.54 3.41 -12.02
CA PHE A 101 4.84 4.79 -12.36
C PHE A 101 3.94 5.28 -13.48
N ILE A 102 3.48 6.50 -13.37
CA ILE A 102 2.71 7.18 -14.41
C ILE A 102 3.33 8.55 -14.69
N ILE A 103 3.10 9.07 -15.91
CA ILE A 103 3.39 10.46 -16.23
C ILE A 103 2.08 11.17 -16.54
N LYS A 104 1.70 12.13 -15.70
CA LYS A 104 0.54 13.02 -15.90
C LYS A 104 1.03 14.46 -16.02
N ASP A 105 0.64 15.15 -17.09
CA ASP A 105 1.02 16.54 -17.36
C ASP A 105 2.55 16.81 -17.30
N GLY A 106 3.34 15.80 -17.69
CA GLY A 106 4.82 15.86 -17.66
C GLY A 106 5.45 15.59 -16.29
N LEU A 107 4.64 15.37 -15.25
CA LEU A 107 5.10 15.01 -13.90
C LEU A 107 4.94 13.52 -13.65
N GLY A 108 5.96 12.94 -13.01
CA GLY A 108 6.00 11.53 -12.67
C GLY A 108 5.43 11.25 -11.29
N TYR A 109 4.55 10.26 -11.19
CA TYR A 109 3.96 9.82 -9.91
C TYR A 109 4.07 8.31 -9.76
N ARG A 110 4.13 7.82 -8.52
CA ARG A 110 4.27 6.38 -8.23
C ARG A 110 3.23 5.84 -7.27
N GLU A 111 2.93 4.56 -7.45
CA GLU A 111 2.47 3.70 -6.37
C GLU A 111 3.68 2.89 -5.88
N ASP A 112 4.17 3.18 -4.68
CA ASP A 112 5.29 2.48 -4.07
C ASP A 112 4.79 1.37 -3.10
N ASN A 113 5.64 0.38 -2.84
CA ASN A 113 5.41 -0.71 -1.88
C ASN A 113 4.11 -1.51 -2.12
N GLY A 114 3.74 -1.71 -3.39
CA GLY A 114 2.59 -2.52 -3.77
C GLY A 114 2.81 -3.99 -3.44
N GLN A 115 1.78 -4.62 -2.87
CA GLN A 115 1.76 -6.05 -2.58
C GLN A 115 0.40 -6.62 -2.97
N TRP A 116 0.40 -7.74 -3.68
CA TRP A 116 -0.83 -8.42 -4.08
C TRP A 116 -0.67 -9.93 -4.02
N THR A 117 -1.54 -10.60 -3.26
CA THR A 117 -1.57 -12.05 -3.15
C THR A 117 -2.65 -12.64 -4.04
N VAL A 118 -2.30 -13.71 -4.76
CA VAL A 118 -3.19 -14.45 -5.65
C VAL A 118 -4.19 -15.23 -4.80
N THR A 119 -5.43 -14.76 -4.72
CA THR A 119 -6.51 -15.43 -3.99
C THR A 119 -7.51 -16.14 -4.90
N ARG A 120 -7.55 -15.78 -6.18
CA ARG A 120 -8.46 -16.33 -7.19
C ARG A 120 -7.92 -16.17 -8.59
N TYR A 121 -8.48 -16.94 -9.53
CA TYR A 121 -8.21 -16.79 -10.96
C TYR A 121 -9.40 -16.15 -11.68
N VAL A 122 -9.09 -15.53 -12.82
CA VAL A 122 -10.10 -15.04 -13.76
C VAL A 122 -9.82 -15.55 -15.17
N ASP A 123 -10.84 -15.56 -16.02
CA ASP A 123 -10.68 -15.77 -17.47
C ASP A 123 -10.11 -14.50 -18.16
N GLU A 124 -9.90 -14.57 -19.48
CA GLU A 124 -9.41 -13.40 -20.24
C GLU A 124 -10.41 -12.22 -20.23
N ALA A 125 -11.70 -12.44 -19.98
CA ALA A 125 -12.69 -11.38 -19.83
C ALA A 125 -12.69 -10.76 -18.41
N GLY A 126 -12.04 -11.40 -17.45
CA GLY A 126 -12.02 -10.98 -16.04
C GLY A 126 -13.10 -11.62 -15.17
N ASN A 127 -13.82 -12.63 -15.67
CA ASN A 127 -14.81 -13.37 -14.88
C ASN A 127 -14.09 -14.38 -13.97
N PRO A 128 -14.54 -14.58 -12.71
CA PRO A 128 -13.95 -15.57 -11.82
C PRO A 128 -14.05 -17.01 -12.37
N VAL A 129 -12.96 -17.75 -12.25
CA VAL A 129 -12.89 -19.18 -12.60
C VAL A 129 -12.32 -20.00 -11.46
N GLY A 130 -12.75 -21.26 -11.38
CA GLY A 130 -12.23 -22.21 -10.39
C GLY A 130 -10.76 -22.59 -10.66
N PRO A 131 -10.11 -23.30 -9.72
CA PRO A 131 -8.73 -23.79 -9.90
C PRO A 131 -8.55 -24.75 -11.08
N ASN A 132 -9.65 -25.33 -11.56
CA ASN A 132 -9.74 -26.21 -12.74
C ASN A 132 -10.13 -25.48 -14.03
N GLY A 133 -10.32 -24.15 -14.00
CA GLY A 133 -10.70 -23.35 -15.17
C GLY A 133 -12.17 -23.36 -15.52
N GLU A 134 -13.01 -24.02 -14.72
CA GLU A 134 -14.46 -24.01 -14.92
C GLU A 134 -15.03 -22.64 -14.53
N PRO A 135 -15.94 -22.07 -15.33
CA PRO A 135 -16.68 -20.88 -14.95
C PRO A 135 -17.42 -21.11 -13.64
N ILE A 136 -17.27 -20.19 -12.69
CA ILE A 136 -18.07 -20.21 -11.47
C ILE A 136 -19.45 -19.63 -11.83
N THR A 137 -20.30 -20.48 -12.43
CA THR A 137 -21.68 -20.13 -12.75
C THR A 137 -22.52 -20.12 -11.47
N PRO A 138 -23.29 -19.06 -11.15
CA PRO A 138 -24.22 -19.10 -10.03
C PRO A 138 -25.33 -20.10 -10.33
N ARG A 139 -25.35 -21.23 -9.62
CA ARG A 139 -26.37 -22.27 -9.74
C ARG A 139 -27.64 -21.86 -8.96
N PRO A 140 -28.87 -22.03 -9.51
CA PRO A 140 -30.11 -21.80 -8.76
C PRO A 140 -30.25 -22.76 -7.57
N GLU A 141 -30.58 -22.22 -6.40
CA GLU A 141 -30.69 -22.91 -5.12
C GLU A 141 -31.76 -24.01 -5.09
N SER A 142 -31.36 -25.20 -4.66
CA SER A 142 -32.24 -26.15 -3.95
C SER A 142 -31.49 -26.62 -2.69
N LEU A 143 -31.97 -26.17 -1.52
CA LEU A 143 -31.55 -26.57 -0.16
C LEU A 143 -31.51 -28.10 0.03
N PRO A 144 -30.82 -28.73 1.04
CA PRO A 144 -30.28 -28.22 2.32
C PRO A 144 -28.87 -28.85 2.70
N PRO A 145 -28.42 -28.98 3.97
CA PRO A 145 -27.87 -27.97 4.89
C PRO A 145 -26.41 -28.23 5.35
N ALA A 146 -25.79 -27.18 5.89
CA ALA A 146 -24.70 -27.17 6.90
C ALA A 146 -23.32 -27.77 6.55
N ALA A 147 -22.41 -26.91 6.08
CA ALA A 147 -21.05 -26.76 6.62
C ALA A 147 -20.43 -25.49 6.02
N ALA A 148 -20.01 -24.58 6.89
CA ALA A 148 -19.71 -23.19 6.57
C ALA A 148 -18.29 -22.97 6.01
N SER A 149 -18.17 -22.17 4.94
CA SER A 149 -17.13 -21.15 4.62
C SER A 149 -17.31 -20.65 3.16
N PRO A 150 -16.65 -19.58 2.69
CA PRO A 150 -16.94 -18.15 2.93
C PRO A 150 -17.42 -17.44 1.64
N MET A 151 -18.34 -16.48 1.81
CA MET A 151 -18.98 -15.67 0.75
C MET A 151 -18.09 -14.53 0.21
N ASP A 152 -18.02 -14.40 -1.12
CA ASP A 152 -18.08 -13.11 -1.82
C ASP A 152 -19.51 -12.98 -2.40
N ILE A 153 -20.23 -11.91 -2.07
CA ILE A 153 -21.52 -11.54 -2.69
C ILE A 153 -21.41 -10.05 -3.07
N GLU A 154 -21.79 -9.68 -4.29
CA GLU A 154 -22.18 -8.30 -4.62
C GLU A 154 -23.72 -8.17 -4.62
N ASP A 155 -24.18 -7.04 -4.08
CA ASP A 155 -25.49 -6.40 -4.26
C ASP A 155 -26.76 -7.06 -3.69
N ASN A 156 -26.69 -7.47 -2.42
CA ASN A 156 -27.57 -7.01 -1.32
C ASN A 156 -27.18 -7.77 -0.04
N VAL A 157 -25.89 -7.70 0.31
CA VAL A 157 -25.43 -8.22 1.59
C VAL A 157 -25.71 -7.14 2.61
N GLN A 158 -26.77 -7.33 3.38
CA GLN A 158 -26.87 -6.63 4.64
C GLN A 158 -25.76 -7.18 5.54
N TYR A 159 -24.60 -6.52 5.52
CA TYR A 159 -23.57 -6.76 6.52
C TYR A 159 -24.19 -6.45 7.89
N PRO A 160 -23.89 -7.24 8.93
CA PRO A 160 -24.41 -6.98 10.28
C PRO A 160 -23.89 -5.66 10.87
N CYS A 161 -23.00 -4.98 10.15
CA CYS A 161 -22.29 -3.79 10.57
C CYS A 161 -21.84 -2.98 9.35
N GLU A 162 -21.43 -1.75 9.59
CA GLU A 162 -20.66 -0.96 8.64
C GLU A 162 -19.27 -1.57 8.44
N LEU A 163 -18.82 -1.70 7.20
CA LEU A 163 -17.54 -2.30 6.86
C LEU A 163 -16.38 -1.37 7.24
N SER A 164 -15.33 -1.94 7.81
CA SER A 164 -14.08 -1.24 8.09
C SER A 164 -13.27 -1.03 6.82
N VAL A 165 -12.59 0.12 6.73
CA VAL A 165 -11.57 0.37 5.70
C VAL A 165 -10.29 -0.44 5.93
N SER A 166 -10.08 -0.93 7.16
CA SER A 166 -8.93 -1.75 7.53
C SER A 166 -9.09 -3.18 6.99
N LYS A 167 -8.02 -3.71 6.41
CA LYS A 167 -7.97 -5.08 5.86
C LYS A 167 -7.21 -6.00 6.79
N VAL A 168 -7.61 -7.27 6.83
CA VAL A 168 -6.96 -8.34 7.58
C VAL A 168 -6.59 -9.48 6.66
N ASN A 169 -5.60 -10.27 7.06
CA ASN A 169 -5.14 -11.43 6.30
C ASN A 169 -6.05 -12.66 6.46
N VAL A 170 -7.10 -12.58 7.29
CA VAL A 170 -8.08 -13.65 7.49
C VAL A 170 -9.26 -13.52 6.54
N PRO A 171 -9.81 -14.62 6.00
CA PRO A 171 -11.03 -14.57 5.19
C PRO A 171 -12.20 -13.98 5.99
N GLY A 172 -12.98 -13.09 5.37
CA GLY A 172 -14.18 -12.50 5.97
C GLY A 172 -14.25 -10.98 5.78
N PHE A 173 -15.18 -10.36 6.51
CA PHE A 173 -15.30 -8.91 6.59
C PHE A 173 -14.96 -8.43 8.01
N VAL A 174 -14.50 -7.20 8.11
CA VAL A 174 -14.22 -6.52 9.38
C VAL A 174 -15.22 -5.40 9.54
N CYS A 175 -15.82 -5.31 10.71
CA CYS A 175 -16.72 -4.21 11.05
C CYS A 175 -15.93 -2.98 11.49
N GLN A 176 -16.45 -1.78 11.19
CA GLN A 176 -15.95 -0.55 11.78
C GLN A 176 -16.04 -0.63 13.32
N GLY A 177 -14.97 -0.22 14.00
CA GLY A 177 -14.88 -0.31 15.47
C GLY A 177 -14.53 -1.69 16.02
N GLN A 178 -14.44 -2.73 15.18
CA GLN A 178 -13.95 -4.04 15.60
C GLN A 178 -12.46 -3.98 15.95
N LEU A 179 -12.10 -4.50 17.12
CA LEU A 179 -10.70 -4.69 17.52
C LEU A 179 -10.04 -5.73 16.61
N LEU A 180 -9.00 -5.30 15.89
CA LEU A 180 -8.30 -6.16 14.93
C LEU A 180 -7.10 -6.88 15.52
N PHE A 181 -6.45 -6.24 16.48
CA PHE A 181 -5.21 -6.70 17.05
C PHE A 181 -5.03 -6.02 18.41
N GLU A 182 -4.62 -6.79 19.40
CA GLU A 182 -4.25 -6.31 20.74
C GLU A 182 -2.98 -7.05 21.16
N ASP A 183 -2.07 -6.31 21.79
CA ASP A 183 -0.88 -6.87 22.42
C ASP A 183 -0.75 -6.29 23.82
N HIS A 184 -0.42 -7.16 24.77
CA HIS A 184 -0.13 -6.80 26.15
C HIS A 184 1.37 -6.68 26.42
N PHE A 185 2.21 -6.72 25.38
CA PHE A 185 3.66 -6.54 25.46
C PHE A 185 4.32 -7.40 26.55
N ASN A 186 3.86 -8.65 26.68
CA ASN A 186 4.43 -9.60 27.63
C ASN A 186 5.73 -10.26 27.09
N ALA A 187 5.99 -10.09 25.79
CA ALA A 187 7.17 -10.60 25.11
C ALA A 187 8.13 -9.47 24.72
N SER A 188 9.42 -9.79 24.60
CA SER A 188 10.42 -8.84 24.11
C SER A 188 10.20 -8.47 22.63
N ILE A 189 10.58 -7.24 22.28
CA ILE A 189 10.50 -6.71 20.91
C ILE A 189 11.79 -7.11 20.18
N ALA A 190 11.69 -8.01 19.20
CA ALA A 190 12.83 -8.50 18.45
C ALA A 190 12.40 -9.09 17.10
N LYS A 191 13.32 -9.08 16.13
CA LYS A 191 13.10 -9.70 14.82
C LYS A 191 12.65 -11.15 14.96
N GLY A 192 11.57 -11.52 14.28
CA GLY A 192 10.95 -12.84 14.38
C GLY A 192 9.95 -13.01 15.53
N LYS A 193 9.66 -11.95 16.29
CA LYS A 193 8.50 -11.83 17.18
C LYS A 193 7.39 -11.04 16.49
N VAL A 194 6.30 -10.80 17.22
CA VAL A 194 5.15 -10.00 16.74
C VAL A 194 5.58 -8.62 16.25
N TRP A 195 6.53 -8.00 16.96
CA TRP A 195 7.07 -6.68 16.64
C TRP A 195 8.55 -6.75 16.27
N THR A 196 8.92 -6.07 15.19
CA THR A 196 10.31 -5.93 14.76
C THR A 196 10.71 -4.45 14.80
N PRO A 197 11.77 -4.07 15.54
CA PRO A 197 12.29 -2.70 15.51
C PRO A 197 12.89 -2.36 14.14
N GLU A 198 12.74 -1.11 13.71
CA GLU A 198 13.35 -0.59 12.49
C GLU A 198 14.54 0.32 12.79
N ASN A 199 15.61 0.19 12.00
CA ASN A 199 16.68 1.18 11.91
C ASN A 199 16.46 1.97 10.62
N LYS A 200 16.04 3.24 10.73
CA LYS A 200 15.58 4.00 9.57
C LYS A 200 15.76 5.50 9.74
N PHE A 201 16.37 6.14 8.73
CA PHE A 201 16.21 7.57 8.50
C PHE A 201 14.87 7.81 7.83
N VAL A 202 14.06 8.69 8.40
CA VAL A 202 12.76 9.04 7.81
C VAL A 202 12.99 10.08 6.73
N GLY A 203 12.50 9.80 5.52
CA GLY A 203 12.63 10.67 4.36
C GLY A 203 11.28 11.22 3.90
N GLU A 204 11.15 11.42 2.60
CA GLU A 204 9.90 11.81 1.94
C GLU A 204 8.72 10.92 2.33
N PRO A 205 7.48 11.47 2.37
CA PRO A 205 7.12 12.86 2.04
C PRO A 205 7.23 13.83 3.23
N ASP A 206 7.27 13.31 4.46
CA ASP A 206 7.06 14.12 5.67
C ASP A 206 8.35 14.73 6.24
N PHE A 207 9.54 14.27 5.77
CA PHE A 207 10.87 14.73 6.18
C PHE A 207 11.02 15.08 7.68
N PRO A 208 10.58 14.21 8.61
CA PRO A 208 10.62 14.58 10.00
C PRO A 208 12.06 14.50 10.52
N PHE A 209 12.41 15.37 11.47
CA PHE A 209 13.76 15.46 12.04
C PHE A 209 14.05 14.36 13.08
N ASN A 210 13.60 13.13 12.82
CA ASN A 210 13.83 11.97 13.67
C ASN A 210 14.33 10.77 12.86
N MET A 211 14.94 9.84 13.57
CA MET A 211 15.31 8.53 13.05
C MET A 211 14.91 7.46 14.04
N TYR A 212 14.72 6.24 13.54
CA TYR A 212 14.46 5.07 14.36
C TYR A 212 15.74 4.29 14.55
N LEU A 213 16.08 4.00 15.81
CA LEU A 213 17.22 3.19 16.22
C LEU A 213 16.72 2.16 17.24
N GLN A 214 17.01 0.88 16.98
CA GLN A 214 16.48 -0.23 17.75
C GLN A 214 16.83 -0.19 19.25
N ASP A 215 18.06 0.20 19.60
CA ASP A 215 18.63 -0.08 20.93
C ASP A 215 18.46 1.05 21.95
N THR A 216 17.79 2.15 21.62
CA THR A 216 17.90 3.39 22.41
C THR A 216 16.59 3.96 22.91
N SER A 217 15.47 3.73 22.22
CA SER A 217 14.21 4.45 22.48
C SER A 217 13.03 3.56 22.81
N VAL A 218 13.19 2.24 22.80
CA VAL A 218 12.10 1.27 22.98
C VAL A 218 12.36 0.41 24.21
N THR A 219 11.44 0.43 25.16
CA THR A 219 11.45 -0.48 26.32
C THR A 219 10.09 -1.14 26.49
N VAL A 220 10.10 -2.37 27.03
CA VAL A 220 8.91 -3.12 27.40
C VAL A 220 9.04 -3.52 28.86
N GLU A 221 8.18 -2.96 29.70
CA GLU A 221 8.18 -3.17 31.14
C GLU A 221 6.72 -3.27 31.63
N ASP A 222 6.43 -4.21 32.52
CA ASP A 222 5.10 -4.42 33.13
C ASP A 222 3.93 -4.48 32.12
N GLY A 223 4.14 -5.16 30.99
CA GLY A 223 3.13 -5.30 29.93
C GLY A 223 2.86 -4.01 29.15
N LYS A 224 3.79 -3.05 29.21
CA LYS A 224 3.67 -1.75 28.54
C LYS A 224 4.87 -1.48 27.64
N LEU A 225 4.58 -1.18 26.37
CA LEU A 225 5.53 -0.58 25.46
C LEU A 225 5.73 0.90 25.78
N SER A 226 6.98 1.31 26.01
CA SER A 226 7.37 2.71 26.10
C SER A 226 8.29 3.07 24.94
N ILE A 227 7.88 4.05 24.15
CA ILE A 227 8.71 4.65 23.10
C ILE A 227 9.02 6.07 23.55
N LYS A 228 10.29 6.36 23.84
CA LYS A 228 10.73 7.68 24.28
C LYS A 228 11.79 8.23 23.33
N PRO A 229 11.58 9.41 22.74
CA PRO A 229 12.60 10.04 21.92
C PRO A 229 13.80 10.40 22.79
N VAL A 230 14.99 10.14 22.26
CA VAL A 230 16.27 10.50 22.86
C VAL A 230 17.07 11.29 21.85
N THR A 231 17.83 12.27 22.32
CA THR A 231 18.67 13.10 21.45
C THR A 231 19.86 12.30 20.95
N LEU A 232 20.33 12.58 19.74
CA LEU A 232 21.57 11.99 19.24
C LEU A 232 22.75 12.37 20.13
N GLU A 233 22.74 13.59 20.68
CA GLU A 233 23.77 14.07 21.58
C GLU A 233 23.85 13.24 22.87
N SER A 234 22.70 12.78 23.39
CA SER A 234 22.68 11.91 24.58
C SER A 234 23.20 10.50 24.31
N ILE A 235 23.17 10.03 23.06
CA ILE A 235 23.63 8.68 22.69
C ILE A 235 25.10 8.70 22.26
N TYR A 236 25.46 9.67 21.43
CA TYR A 236 26.74 9.71 20.71
C TYR A 236 27.67 10.87 21.13
N GLY A 237 27.20 11.75 22.03
CA GLY A 237 27.97 12.88 22.56
C GLY A 237 27.65 14.22 21.90
N GLU A 238 28.13 15.31 22.49
CA GLU A 238 27.83 16.67 22.04
C GLU A 238 28.16 16.91 20.56
N ASN A 239 27.31 17.69 19.89
CA ASN A 239 27.43 18.06 18.47
C ASN A 239 27.32 16.90 17.47
N PHE A 240 26.86 15.71 17.88
CA PHE A 240 26.75 14.57 16.97
C PHE A 240 25.74 14.79 15.82
N ALA A 241 24.72 15.63 16.00
CA ALA A 241 23.79 15.97 14.92
C ALA A 241 24.46 16.60 13.67
N ARG A 242 25.71 17.04 13.77
CA ARG A 242 26.52 17.57 12.64
C ARG A 242 27.48 16.57 12.03
N GLN A 243 27.50 15.33 12.54
CA GLN A 243 28.40 14.28 12.09
C GLN A 243 27.69 13.31 11.15
N THR A 244 28.46 12.41 10.55
CA THR A 244 27.92 11.33 9.72
C THR A 244 27.55 10.15 10.61
N LEU A 245 26.33 9.64 10.43
CA LEU A 245 25.85 8.42 11.06
C LEU A 245 25.53 7.39 9.98
N ASP A 246 26.19 6.24 10.03
CA ASP A 246 25.85 5.07 9.22
C ASP A 246 25.04 4.09 10.08
N ILE A 247 23.75 3.96 9.76
CA ILE A 247 22.82 3.06 10.47
C ILE A 247 22.90 1.62 9.99
N ASN A 248 23.69 1.33 8.95
CA ASN A 248 23.89 0.00 8.38
C ASN A 248 25.25 -0.61 8.75
N ALA A 249 26.13 0.12 9.45
CA ALA A 249 27.50 -0.30 9.76
C ALA A 249 27.63 -1.37 10.88
N ARG A 250 26.57 -2.14 11.17
CA ARG A 250 26.55 -3.17 12.22
C ARG A 250 26.28 -4.56 11.66
#